data_AF-A0A3N6GXD1-F1
#
_entry.id   AF-A0A3N6GXD1-F1
#
_cell.length_a   1.000
_cell.length_b   1.000
_cell.length_c   1.000
_cell.angle_alpha   90.00
_cell.angle_beta   90.00
_cell.angle_gamma   90.00
#
_symmetry.space_group_name_H-M   'P 1'
#
loop_
_entity.id
_entity.type
_entity.pdbx_description
1 polymer ?
#
loop_
_entity_poly.entity_id
_entity_poly.type
_entity_poly.pdbx_seq_one_letter_code
_entity_poly.pdbx_strand_id
1 'polypeptide(L)'
;MPKIDKDADVELKLDGAAGALQGTTTQPQRRGLFEYPGTSVFAVVELTSKAYTGHADGEDKDPQVKIRVTLAEVAQDDEQAQMVAEVMRAMMRHRKMNGTLDELGPGSRDVAAAVSEALGNMPTEREFEVYQERKRSTRRDRVEHEG
;
A
#
# COMPACT_ATOMS: atom_id res chain seq x y z
N MET A 1 18.66 10.19 -16.41
CA MET A 1 17.35 10.66 -15.91
C MET A 1 17.22 12.14 -16.25
N PRO A 2 16.05 12.59 -16.75
CA PRO A 2 15.78 14.01 -16.87
C PRO A 2 15.93 14.65 -15.50
N LYS A 3 16.55 15.83 -15.45
CA LYS A 3 16.67 16.63 -14.24
C LYS A 3 15.67 17.77 -14.36
N ILE A 4 14.65 17.74 -13.50
CA ILE A 4 13.72 18.86 -13.35
C ILE A 4 14.38 19.94 -12.48
N ASP A 5 13.89 21.17 -12.56
CA ASP A 5 14.21 22.20 -11.57
C ASP A 5 13.83 21.68 -10.17
N LYS A 6 14.62 22.03 -9.14
CA LYS A 6 14.38 21.60 -7.77
C LYS A 6 13.05 22.11 -7.21
N ASP A 7 12.58 23.23 -7.75
CA ASP A 7 11.36 23.90 -7.30
C ASP A 7 10.16 23.62 -8.24
N ALA A 8 10.34 22.77 -9.25
CA ALA A 8 9.26 22.39 -10.15
C ALA A 8 8.23 21.50 -9.44
N ASP A 9 6.96 21.91 -9.48
CA ASP A 9 5.85 21.07 -9.03
C ASP A 9 5.59 19.95 -10.06
N VAL A 10 5.41 18.72 -9.56
CA VAL A 10 5.25 17.53 -10.41
C VAL A 10 3.91 16.89 -10.11
N GLU A 11 3.01 16.91 -11.08
CA GLU A 11 1.71 16.28 -10.95
C GLU A 11 1.86 14.75 -10.88
N LEU A 12 1.28 14.13 -9.85
CA LEU A 12 1.18 12.68 -9.73
C LEU A 12 -0.09 12.17 -10.41
N LYS A 13 0.05 11.23 -11.35
CA LYS A 13 -1.07 10.51 -11.98
C LYS A 13 -1.04 9.04 -11.62
N LEU A 14 -2.15 8.51 -11.14
CA LEU A 14 -2.27 7.07 -10.93
C LEU A 14 -2.49 6.36 -12.28
N ASP A 15 -1.69 5.35 -12.55
CA ASP A 15 -1.88 4.47 -13.69
C ASP A 15 -3.04 3.49 -13.46
N GLY A 16 -3.81 3.22 -14.49
CA GLY A 16 -5.03 2.40 -14.41
C GLY A 16 -4.80 0.90 -14.21
N ALA A 17 -3.54 0.44 -14.17
CA ALA A 17 -3.21 -0.97 -13.97
C ALA A 17 -3.43 -1.38 -12.51
N ALA A 18 -4.53 -2.10 -12.24
CA ALA A 18 -4.94 -2.53 -10.90
C ALA A 18 -4.60 -3.99 -10.57
N GLY A 19 -3.71 -4.65 -11.32
CA GLY A 19 -3.44 -6.09 -11.18
C GLY A 19 -3.04 -6.52 -9.77
N ALA A 20 -2.20 -5.73 -9.09
CA ALA A 20 -1.78 -5.99 -7.70
C ALA A 20 -2.96 -5.92 -6.71
N LEU A 21 -3.89 -4.98 -6.90
CA LEU A 21 -5.08 -4.85 -6.07
C LEU A 21 -6.08 -5.97 -6.35
N GLN A 22 -6.23 -6.38 -7.62
CA GLN A 22 -7.14 -7.46 -7.99
C GLN A 22 -6.78 -8.79 -7.32
N GLY A 23 -5.48 -9.10 -7.22
CA GLY A 23 -4.98 -10.34 -6.62
C GLY A 23 -5.16 -10.42 -5.10
N THR A 24 -5.24 -9.27 -4.43
CA THR A 24 -5.18 -9.14 -2.95
C THR A 24 -6.53 -8.80 -2.33
N THR A 25 -7.45 -8.26 -3.14
CA THR A 25 -8.83 -8.03 -2.74
C THR A 25 -9.63 -9.34 -2.77
N THR A 26 -10.40 -9.62 -1.73
CA THR A 26 -11.28 -10.79 -1.68
C THR A 26 -12.49 -10.62 -2.62
N GLN A 27 -13.14 -11.74 -3.00
CA GLN A 27 -14.36 -11.67 -3.82
C GLN A 27 -15.50 -10.88 -3.16
N PRO A 28 -15.81 -11.05 -1.86
CA PRO A 28 -16.81 -10.23 -1.17
C PRO A 28 -16.49 -8.74 -1.21
N GLN A 29 -15.23 -8.35 -1.03
CA GLN A 29 -14.80 -6.95 -1.09
C GLN A 29 -15.00 -6.35 -2.50
N ARG A 30 -14.57 -7.07 -3.55
CA ARG A 30 -14.79 -6.62 -4.93
C ARG A 30 -16.27 -6.44 -5.24
N ARG A 31 -17.11 -7.36 -4.78
CA ARG A 31 -18.56 -7.29 -4.91
C ARG A 31 -19.12 -6.09 -4.15
N GLY A 32 -18.67 -5.87 -2.92
CA GLY A 32 -19.09 -4.72 -2.10
C GLY A 32 -18.76 -3.38 -2.75
N LEU A 33 -17.55 -3.24 -3.30
CA LEU A 33 -17.12 -2.05 -4.05
C LEU A 33 -17.99 -1.78 -5.30
N PHE A 34 -18.50 -2.84 -5.93
CA PHE A 34 -19.37 -2.72 -7.11
C PHE A 34 -20.83 -2.42 -6.74
N GLU A 35 -21.39 -3.15 -5.78
CA GLU A 35 -22.81 -3.08 -5.42
C GLU A 35 -23.15 -1.88 -4.53
N TYR A 36 -22.19 -1.38 -3.75
CA TYR A 36 -22.40 -0.30 -2.77
C TYR A 36 -21.41 0.84 -2.99
N PRO A 37 -21.69 1.76 -3.94
CA PRO A 37 -20.86 2.94 -4.16
C PRO A 37 -20.64 3.74 -2.86
N GLY A 38 -19.40 4.14 -2.61
CA GLY A 38 -18.99 4.77 -1.35
C GLY A 38 -18.39 3.80 -0.33
N THR A 39 -18.48 2.48 -0.56
CA THR A 39 -17.73 1.48 0.20
C THR A 39 -16.24 1.70 0.02
N SER A 40 -15.48 1.57 1.12
CA SER A 40 -14.04 1.71 1.14
C SER A 40 -13.39 0.40 1.59
N VAL A 41 -12.23 0.09 1.00
CA VAL A 41 -11.31 -0.92 1.50
C VAL A 41 -9.98 -0.26 1.81
N PHE A 42 -9.26 -0.76 2.80
CA PHE A 42 -7.96 -0.24 3.19
C PHE A 42 -6.86 -1.15 2.66
N ALA A 43 -5.78 -0.56 2.15
CA ALA A 43 -4.66 -1.30 1.60
C ALA A 43 -3.33 -0.61 1.92
N VAL A 44 -2.28 -1.41 2.07
CA VAL A 44 -0.88 -0.95 2.04
C VAL A 44 -0.34 -1.19 0.64
N VAL A 45 0.26 -0.17 0.01
CA VAL A 45 0.69 -0.25 -1.39
C VAL A 45 2.10 0.28 -1.59
N GLU A 46 2.82 -0.34 -2.53
CA GLU A 46 4.04 0.23 -3.10
C GLU A 46 3.69 0.99 -4.40
N LEU A 47 4.08 2.26 -4.47
CA LEU A 47 3.89 3.10 -5.66
C LEU A 47 5.21 3.26 -6.41
N THR A 48 5.24 2.77 -7.65
CA THR A 48 6.42 2.84 -8.52
C THR A 48 6.19 3.77 -9.70
N SER A 49 7.14 4.68 -9.98
CA SER A 49 7.13 5.50 -11.20
C SER A 49 7.25 4.62 -12.46
N LYS A 50 6.36 4.82 -13.44
CA LYS A 50 6.33 4.04 -14.69
C LYS A 50 6.55 4.87 -15.94
N ALA A 51 6.05 6.09 -15.97
CA ALA A 51 6.26 7.01 -17.07
C ALA A 51 6.30 8.43 -16.53
N TYR A 52 7.06 9.29 -17.18
CA TYR A 52 7.02 10.73 -16.95
C TYR A 52 6.72 11.42 -18.28
N THR A 53 6.05 12.57 -18.21
CA THR A 53 5.84 13.47 -19.35
C THR A 53 6.33 14.85 -18.95
N GLY A 54 7.07 15.48 -19.85
CA GLY A 54 7.69 16.79 -19.63
C GLY A 54 9.13 16.80 -20.15
N HIS A 55 9.44 17.85 -20.91
CA HIS A 55 10.79 18.32 -21.27
C HIS A 55 11.41 17.80 -22.58
N ALA A 56 10.68 17.91 -23.69
CA ALA A 56 11.34 18.41 -24.90
C ALA A 56 11.40 19.94 -24.81
N ASP A 57 12.54 20.56 -25.19
CA ASP A 57 12.65 22.02 -25.28
C ASP A 57 11.50 22.56 -26.16
N GLY A 58 10.60 23.34 -25.58
CA GLY A 58 9.43 23.93 -26.25
C GLY A 58 8.08 23.26 -26.01
N GLU A 59 7.99 22.20 -25.20
CA GLU A 59 6.69 21.66 -24.77
C GLU A 59 6.13 22.44 -23.57
N ASP A 60 5.03 23.19 -23.79
CA ASP A 60 4.23 23.87 -22.77
C ASP A 60 3.36 22.85 -22.03
N LYS A 61 3.99 21.93 -21.31
CA LYS A 61 3.32 20.95 -20.46
C LYS A 61 3.99 20.91 -19.10
N ASP A 62 3.16 21.03 -18.06
CA ASP A 62 3.59 20.83 -16.69
C ASP A 62 4.24 19.44 -16.52
N PRO A 63 5.27 19.31 -15.67
CA PRO A 63 5.85 18.01 -15.34
C PRO A 63 4.81 17.09 -14.73
N GLN A 64 4.68 15.88 -15.28
CA GLN A 64 3.78 14.86 -14.72
C GLN A 64 4.50 13.52 -14.63
N VAL A 65 4.20 12.76 -13.59
CA VAL A 65 4.67 11.38 -13.42
C VAL A 65 3.51 10.44 -13.18
N LYS A 66 3.46 9.37 -13.98
CA LYS A 66 2.54 8.26 -13.78
C LYS A 66 3.15 7.25 -12.81
N ILE A 67 2.47 7.05 -11.69
CA ILE A 67 2.80 6.06 -10.67
C ILE A 67 1.86 4.85 -10.78
N ARG A 68 2.36 3.65 -10.51
CA ARG A 68 1.59 2.41 -10.53
C ARG A 68 1.73 1.69 -9.19
N VAL A 69 0.64 1.11 -8.72
CA VAL A 69 0.66 0.13 -7.63
C VAL A 69 1.38 -1.15 -8.10
N THR A 70 2.58 -1.42 -7.59
CA THR A 70 3.37 -2.60 -7.95
C THR A 70 3.20 -3.75 -6.96
N LEU A 71 3.03 -3.42 -5.69
CA LEU A 71 2.68 -4.33 -4.62
C LEU A 71 1.49 -3.75 -3.87
N ALA A 72 0.61 -4.61 -3.41
CA ALA A 72 -0.53 -4.23 -2.60
C ALA A 72 -0.74 -5.30 -1.55
N GLU A 73 -1.29 -4.91 -0.40
CA GLU A 73 -1.95 -5.84 0.48
C GLU A 73 -3.18 -5.20 1.12
N VAL A 74 -4.34 -5.82 0.89
CA VAL A 74 -5.66 -5.30 1.28
C VAL A 74 -6.03 -5.90 2.64
N ALA A 75 -6.53 -5.07 3.55
CA ALA A 75 -7.05 -5.53 4.83
C ALA A 75 -8.14 -6.56 4.61
N GLN A 76 -8.05 -7.72 5.25
CA GLN A 76 -8.95 -8.86 5.02
C GLN A 76 -10.22 -8.80 5.87
N ASP A 77 -10.18 -8.05 6.96
CA ASP A 77 -11.26 -7.88 7.94
C ASP A 77 -11.28 -6.48 8.55
N ASP A 78 -12.28 -6.22 9.40
CA ASP A 78 -12.49 -4.92 10.04
C ASP A 78 -11.38 -4.56 11.03
N GLU A 79 -10.75 -5.54 11.68
CA GLU A 79 -9.66 -5.30 12.63
C GLU A 79 -8.41 -4.81 11.89
N GLN A 80 -8.03 -5.49 10.80
CA GLN A 80 -6.96 -5.05 9.92
C GLN A 80 -7.26 -3.69 9.30
N ALA A 81 -8.50 -3.45 8.88
CA ALA A 81 -8.91 -2.16 8.33
C ALA A 81 -8.76 -1.03 9.37
N GLN A 82 -9.15 -1.29 10.63
CA GLN A 82 -8.96 -0.34 11.74
C GLN A 82 -7.49 -0.08 12.02
N MET A 83 -6.64 -1.11 12.01
CA MET A 83 -5.19 -0.95 12.17
C MET A 83 -4.60 -0.05 11.07
N VAL A 84 -4.89 -0.33 9.79
CA VAL A 84 -4.40 0.49 8.67
C VAL A 84 -4.92 1.93 8.78
N ALA A 85 -6.20 2.11 9.11
CA ALA A 85 -6.78 3.43 9.31
C ALA A 85 -6.11 4.20 10.45
N GLU A 86 -5.74 3.55 11.55
CA GLU A 86 -5.04 4.20 12.65
C GLU A 86 -3.60 4.56 12.29
N VAL A 87 -2.89 3.71 11.54
CA VAL A 87 -1.56 4.04 11.00
C VAL A 87 -1.66 5.27 10.09
N MET A 88 -2.65 5.34 9.19
CA MET A 88 -2.88 6.52 8.34
C MET A 88 -3.12 7.78 9.17
N ARG A 89 -3.97 7.69 10.22
CA ARG A 89 -4.21 8.80 11.15
C ARG A 89 -2.94 9.19 11.91
N ALA A 90 -2.11 8.22 12.29
CA ALA A 90 -0.84 8.46 12.96
C ALA A 90 0.16 9.19 12.06
N MET A 91 0.30 8.78 10.81
CA MET A 91 1.11 9.49 9.80
C MET A 91 0.60 10.92 9.58
N MET A 92 -0.72 11.10 9.52
CA MET A 92 -1.35 12.41 9.47
C MET A 92 -1.00 13.24 10.72
N ARG A 93 -1.13 12.71 11.94
CA ARG A 93 -0.72 13.42 13.16
C ARG A 93 0.77 13.77 13.18
N HIS A 94 1.65 12.88 12.72
CA HIS A 94 3.08 13.15 12.62
C HIS A 94 3.38 14.30 11.66
N ARG A 95 2.75 14.31 10.48
CA ARG A 95 2.86 15.42 9.54
C ARG A 95 2.35 16.73 10.13
N LYS A 96 1.22 16.70 10.82
CA LYS A 96 0.73 17.86 11.61
C LYS A 96 1.80 18.36 12.58
N MET A 97 2.35 17.49 13.40
CA MET A 97 3.37 17.87 14.36
C MET A 97 4.60 18.52 13.72
N ASN A 98 5.02 18.04 12.55
CA ASN A 98 6.18 18.57 11.85
C ASN A 98 5.89 19.83 11.04
N GLY A 99 4.66 20.35 11.08
CA GLY A 99 4.29 21.44 10.19
C GLY A 99 4.33 21.01 8.72
N THR A 100 3.98 19.75 8.41
CA THR A 100 3.85 19.15 7.06
C THR A 100 2.44 18.61 6.68
N LEU A 101 1.36 18.95 7.42
CA LEU A 101 -0.08 18.86 7.10
C LEU A 101 -0.90 20.03 6.43
N ASP A 102 -0.87 21.29 6.90
CA ASP A 102 -1.11 22.59 6.19
C ASP A 102 -0.03 23.75 6.25
N GLU A 103 1.26 23.56 6.34
CA GLU A 103 1.84 22.34 6.78
C GLU A 103 1.28 21.99 8.27
N LEU A 104 0.42 22.80 8.91
CA LEU A 104 -0.05 22.85 10.33
C LEU A 104 -0.51 21.57 11.13
N GLY A 105 0.19 21.30 12.25
CA GLY A 105 -0.17 21.59 13.67
C GLY A 105 -0.94 20.55 14.54
N PRO A 106 -0.71 20.48 15.87
CA PRO A 106 0.12 19.48 16.57
C PRO A 106 -0.68 18.47 17.43
N GLY A 107 -0.09 17.28 17.68
CA GLY A 107 -0.56 16.35 18.72
C GLY A 107 0.27 15.06 18.83
N SER A 108 0.86 14.83 20.00
CA SER A 108 1.78 13.73 20.32
C SER A 108 1.11 12.34 20.42
N ARG A 109 1.59 11.40 19.60
CA ARG A 109 1.66 9.95 19.90
C ARG A 109 2.83 9.38 19.10
N ASP A 110 3.64 8.56 19.76
CA ASP A 110 4.79 7.88 19.17
C ASP A 110 4.30 6.88 18.10
N VAL A 111 4.42 7.26 16.82
CA VAL A 111 3.94 6.49 15.66
C VAL A 111 4.68 5.16 15.55
N ALA A 112 5.96 5.13 15.93
CA ALA A 112 6.76 3.92 15.92
C ALA A 112 6.19 2.90 16.90
N ALA A 113 5.70 3.34 18.07
CA ALA A 113 5.09 2.46 19.06
C ALA A 113 3.76 1.86 18.56
N ALA A 114 2.85 2.66 17.98
CA ALA A 114 1.56 2.16 17.49
C ALA A 114 1.71 1.23 16.27
N VAL A 115 2.63 1.54 15.36
CA VAL A 115 2.95 0.67 14.22
C VAL A 115 3.65 -0.60 14.71
N SER A 116 4.59 -0.51 15.65
CA SER A 116 5.29 -1.67 16.21
C SER A 116 4.37 -2.59 17.01
N GLU A 117 3.37 -2.04 17.71
CA GLU A 117 2.36 -2.82 18.42
C GLU A 117 1.44 -3.57 17.43
N ALA A 118 0.98 -2.89 16.36
CA ALA A 118 0.16 -3.50 15.32
C ALA A 118 0.92 -4.58 14.52
N LEU A 119 2.19 -4.33 14.18
CA LEU A 119 3.04 -5.30 13.48
C LEU A 119 3.52 -6.44 14.39
N GLY A 120 3.58 -6.23 15.71
CA GLY A 120 4.01 -7.26 16.67
C GLY A 120 3.06 -8.46 16.78
N ASN A 121 1.80 -8.30 16.38
CA ASN A 121 0.81 -9.38 16.36
C ASN A 121 0.68 -10.05 14.97
N MET A 122 1.42 -9.59 13.96
CA MET A 122 1.39 -10.16 12.62
C MET A 122 2.47 -11.24 12.47
N PRO A 123 2.21 -12.31 11.70
CA PRO A 123 3.23 -13.31 11.41
C PRO A 123 4.46 -12.68 10.76
N THR A 124 5.63 -13.02 11.28
CA THR A 124 6.92 -12.63 10.70
C THR A 124 7.21 -13.41 9.41
N GLU A 125 8.08 -12.87 8.56
CA GLU A 125 8.53 -13.55 7.33
C GLU A 125 9.03 -14.98 7.63
N ARG A 126 9.78 -15.15 8.71
CA ARG A 126 10.30 -16.45 9.16
C ARG A 126 9.18 -17.43 9.53
N GLU A 127 8.13 -16.97 10.21
CA GLU A 127 6.99 -17.81 10.56
C GLU A 127 6.20 -18.22 9.31
N PHE A 128 6.09 -17.31 8.33
CA PHE A 128 5.49 -17.61 7.04
C PHE A 128 6.29 -18.64 6.24
N GLU A 129 7.62 -18.52 6.18
CA GLU A 129 8.51 -19.51 5.54
C GLU A 129 8.35 -20.90 6.17
N VAL A 130 8.37 -21.01 7.51
CA VAL A 130 8.17 -22.28 8.23
C VAL A 130 6.79 -22.87 7.94
N TYR A 131 5.75 -22.05 7.85
CA TYR A 131 4.41 -22.50 7.47
C TYR A 131 4.40 -23.07 6.04
N GLN A 132 5.06 -22.41 5.08
CA GLN A 132 5.15 -22.89 3.70
C GLN A 132 5.92 -24.20 3.58
N GLU A 133 7.01 -24.36 4.34
CA GLU A 133 7.78 -25.60 4.40
C GLU A 133 6.94 -26.76 4.93
N ARG A 134 6.21 -26.56 6.03
CA ARG A 134 5.30 -27.58 6.60
C ARG A 134 4.19 -27.97 5.63
N LYS A 135 3.66 -27.01 4.87
CA LYS A 135 2.62 -27.27 3.85
C LYS A 135 3.17 -28.04 2.65
N ARG A 136 4.45 -27.83 2.31
CA ARG A 136 5.14 -28.57 1.24
C ARG A 136 5.48 -30.00 1.66
N SER A 137 5.91 -30.22 2.91
CA SER A 137 6.20 -31.57 3.42
C SER A 137 4.94 -32.43 3.52
N THR A 138 3.84 -31.91 4.07
CA THR A 138 2.55 -32.62 4.13
C THR A 138 1.98 -32.98 2.76
N ARG A 139 2.31 -32.21 1.71
CA ARG A 139 1.94 -32.55 0.33
C ARG A 139 2.79 -33.67 -0.28
N ARG A 140 4.06 -33.81 0.13
CA ARG A 140 4.92 -34.92 -0.34
C ARG A 140 4.53 -36.25 0.30
N ASP A 141 4.31 -36.26 1.61
CA ASP A 141 3.90 -37.47 2.35
C ASP A 141 2.57 -38.06 1.84
N ARG A 142 1.67 -37.20 1.35
CA ARG A 142 0.37 -37.63 0.80
C ARG A 142 0.48 -38.24 -0.61
N VAL A 143 1.49 -37.87 -1.40
CA VAL A 143 1.73 -38.43 -2.74
C VAL A 143 2.44 -39.78 -2.65
N GLU A 144 3.24 -40.01 -1.60
CA GLU A 144 3.93 -41.29 -1.37
C GLU A 144 3.00 -42.39 -0.80
N HIS A 145 1.84 -42.03 -0.25
CA HIS A 145 0.87 -42.99 0.31
C HIS A 145 -0.27 -43.40 -0.66
N GLU A 146 -0.35 -42.79 -1.85
CA GLU A 146 -1.33 -43.14 -2.91
C GLU A 146 -0.67 -43.82 -4.14
N GLY A 147 0.60 -44.25 -4.02
CA GLY A 147 1.35 -44.98 -5.05
C GLY A 147 1.39 -46.49 -4.85
#